data_AF-A0A3E0A7M4-F1
#
_entry.id   AF-A0A3E0A7M4-F1
#
_cell.length_a   1.000
_cell.length_b   1.000
_cell.length_c   1.000
_cell.angle_alpha   90.00
_cell.angle_beta   90.00
_cell.angle_gamma   90.00
#
_symmetry.space_group_name_H-M   'P 1'
#
loop_
_entity.id
_entity.type
_entity.pdbx_description
1 polymer ?
#
loop_
_entity_poly.entity_id
_entity_poly.type
_entity_poly.pdbx_seq_one_letter_code
_entity_poly.pdbx_strand_id
1 'polypeptide(L)'
;MSKTQRKTYCYSDGEENAHCPNCGRPMKSVDYYSARPLYQQEVNRDWNSKTINTTYTDVNPHRGNICLFCAHEDNRGKRVAGMILLFGAGAASFIAMVAGLVLSNLAESNGGDIGAALGLPMALMCIFLLVAVAGLVIYMSANEFNPARRYTKEQLYLKFIKCLPPMIHSIPLASWQVDQMRKNR
;
A
#
# COMPACT_ATOMS: atom_id res chain seq x y z
N MET A 1 -24.28 0.48 21.44
CA MET A 1 -22.97 -0.09 21.06
C MET A 1 -22.30 0.84 20.06
N SER A 2 -21.38 1.68 20.53
CA SER A 2 -20.67 2.66 19.70
C SER A 2 -19.76 1.93 18.71
N LYS A 3 -19.95 2.18 17.41
CA LYS A 3 -19.04 1.76 16.33
C LYS A 3 -17.80 2.65 16.40
N THR A 4 -16.92 2.39 17.35
CA THR A 4 -15.59 3.02 17.37
C THR A 4 -14.86 2.53 16.12
N GLN A 5 -14.60 3.44 15.18
CA GLN A 5 -13.68 3.22 14.07
C GLN A 5 -12.40 2.59 14.65
N ARG A 6 -12.11 1.34 14.30
CA ARG A 6 -10.83 0.71 14.61
C ARG A 6 -9.79 1.53 13.85
N LYS A 7 -9.10 2.40 14.59
CA LYS A 7 -7.97 3.18 14.08
C LYS A 7 -6.78 2.25 14.13
N THR A 8 -5.94 2.29 13.11
CA THR A 8 -4.69 1.53 13.07
C THR A 8 -3.88 1.84 14.35
N TYR A 9 -3.64 0.82 15.17
CA TYR A 9 -3.00 0.99 16.48
C TYR A 9 -1.49 0.93 16.34
N CYS A 10 -0.87 2.11 16.42
CA CYS A 10 0.57 2.26 16.51
C CYS A 10 0.90 3.17 17.70
N TYR A 11 1.96 2.82 18.43
CA TYR A 11 2.46 3.60 19.55
C TYR A 11 3.82 4.16 19.18
N SER A 12 3.97 5.49 19.31
CA SER A 12 5.23 6.19 19.00
C SER A 12 6.30 5.86 20.03
N ASP A 13 5.98 5.92 21.33
CA ASP A 13 6.97 5.72 22.39
C ASP A 13 6.33 4.93 23.54
N GLY A 14 6.87 3.73 23.79
CA GLY A 14 6.43 2.87 24.88
C GLY A 14 6.64 1.39 24.55
N GLU A 15 7.64 0.78 25.18
CA GLU A 15 7.87 -0.67 25.14
C GLU A 15 6.72 -1.50 25.73
N GLU A 16 5.76 -0.86 26.42
CA GLU A 16 4.98 -1.53 27.46
C GLU A 16 3.87 -2.46 26.94
N ASN A 17 3.46 -2.31 25.68
CA ASN A 17 2.39 -3.11 25.12
C ASN A 17 2.92 -4.08 24.06
N ALA A 18 3.59 -5.13 24.53
CA ALA A 18 3.92 -6.30 23.70
C ALA A 18 2.67 -6.86 23.00
N HIS A 19 1.48 -6.62 23.57
CA HIS A 19 0.18 -7.00 23.02
C HIS A 19 -0.68 -5.77 22.74
N CYS A 20 -1.43 -5.81 21.64
CA CYS A 20 -2.32 -4.72 21.24
C CYS A 20 -3.52 -4.64 22.21
N PRO A 21 -3.83 -3.47 22.79
CA PRO A 21 -4.96 -3.34 23.73
C PRO A 21 -6.32 -3.54 23.06
N ASN A 22 -6.43 -3.40 21.73
CA ASN A 22 -7.68 -3.59 21.00
C ASN A 22 -7.97 -5.07 20.70
N CYS A 23 -6.95 -5.87 20.39
CA CYS A 23 -7.16 -7.25 19.92
C CYS A 23 -6.36 -8.32 20.68
N GLY A 24 -5.56 -7.93 21.68
CA GLY A 24 -4.74 -8.83 22.50
C GLY A 24 -3.60 -9.54 21.76
N ARG A 25 -3.37 -9.24 20.47
CA ARG A 25 -2.34 -9.92 19.65
C ARG A 25 -0.98 -9.26 19.79
N PRO A 26 0.12 -10.01 19.62
CA PRO A 26 1.46 -9.46 19.73
C PRO A 26 1.69 -8.35 18.70
N MET A 27 2.25 -7.23 19.16
CA MET A 27 2.66 -6.12 18.30
C MET A 27 4.10 -6.32 17.81
N LYS A 28 4.40 -5.75 16.64
CA LYS A 28 5.78 -5.75 16.12
C LYS A 28 6.45 -4.45 16.51
N SER A 29 7.64 -4.55 17.09
CA SER A 29 8.46 -3.40 17.46
C SER A 29 9.20 -2.84 16.25
N VAL A 30 9.35 -1.52 16.23
CA VAL A 30 10.02 -0.74 15.21
C VAL A 30 10.92 0.27 15.90
N ASP A 31 12.21 0.17 15.63
CA ASP A 31 13.18 1.16 16.08
C ASP A 31 13.20 2.30 15.04
N TYR A 32 13.06 3.54 15.50
CA TYR A 32 13.10 4.72 14.65
C TYR A 32 13.79 5.87 15.40
N TYR A 33 14.11 6.95 14.70
CA TYR A 33 14.70 8.14 15.29
C TYR A 33 13.77 9.32 15.07
N SER A 34 13.69 10.24 16.03
CA SER A 34 13.15 11.57 15.78
C SER A 34 14.30 12.52 15.58
N ALA A 35 14.24 13.39 14.59
CA ALA A 35 15.21 14.48 14.47
C ALA A 35 14.55 15.79 14.08
N ARG A 36 15.15 16.90 14.51
CA ARG A 36 14.71 18.25 14.14
C ARG A 36 15.52 18.73 12.94
N PRO A 37 14.89 19.19 11.85
CA PRO A 37 15.62 19.80 10.74
C PRO A 37 16.19 21.15 11.20
N LEU A 38 17.50 21.35 11.08
CA LEU A 38 18.19 22.58 11.49
C LEU A 38 18.31 23.56 10.33
N TYR A 39 18.78 23.09 9.18
CA TYR A 39 18.85 23.86 7.94
C TYR A 39 18.79 22.94 6.72
N GLN A 40 18.23 23.47 5.62
CA GLN A 40 18.24 22.85 4.32
C GLN A 40 19.14 23.66 3.40
N GLN A 41 20.16 23.03 2.85
CA GLN A 41 21.05 23.62 1.86
C GLN A 41 20.81 22.95 0.52
N GLU A 42 20.35 23.73 -0.46
CA GLU A 42 20.30 23.26 -1.85
C GLU A 42 21.71 23.33 -2.42
N VAL A 43 22.25 22.18 -2.81
CA VAL A 43 23.51 22.06 -3.53
C VAL A 43 23.17 21.71 -4.97
N ASN A 44 23.33 22.70 -5.85
CA ASN A 44 23.26 22.47 -7.29
C ASN A 44 24.53 21.71 -7.69
N ARG A 45 24.39 20.43 -8.04
CA ARG A 45 25.51 19.63 -8.53
C ARG A 45 25.68 19.78 -10.05
N ASP A 46 24.58 20.03 -10.78
CA ASP A 46 24.55 20.29 -12.22
C ASP A 46 23.29 21.07 -12.62
N TRP A 47 23.25 21.61 -13.86
CA TRP A 47 22.06 22.31 -14.42
C TRP A 47 20.77 21.48 -14.30
N ASN A 48 20.87 20.15 -14.30
CA ASN A 48 19.72 19.23 -14.21
C ASN A 48 19.57 18.51 -12.85
N SER A 49 20.45 18.75 -11.87
CA SER A 49 20.37 18.04 -10.58
C SER A 49 20.43 18.99 -9.38
N LYS A 50 19.29 19.05 -8.67
CA LYS A 50 19.18 19.70 -7.36
C LYS A 50 19.33 18.64 -6.27
N THR A 51 20.35 18.77 -5.43
CA THR A 51 20.49 17.94 -4.22
C THR A 51 20.14 18.79 -3.02
N ILE A 52 19.11 18.41 -2.24
CA ILE A 52 18.76 19.11 -1.00
C ILE A 52 19.46 18.39 0.16
N ASN A 53 20.49 19.02 0.71
CA ASN A 53 21.15 18.55 1.93
C ASN A 53 20.40 19.11 3.14
N THR A 54 19.70 18.25 3.87
CA THR A 54 19.08 18.64 5.15
C THR A 54 20.01 18.23 6.28
N THR A 55 20.37 19.17 7.14
CA THR A 55 21.10 18.89 8.38
C THR A 55 20.12 18.78 9.52
N TYR A 56 20.28 17.75 10.34
CA TYR A 56 19.40 17.43 11.46
C TYR A 56 20.12 17.63 12.79
N THR A 57 19.39 18.08 13.81
CA THR A 57 19.80 18.10 15.22
C THR A 57 18.85 17.28 16.07
N ASP A 58 19.23 17.07 17.34
CA ASP A 58 18.40 16.38 18.34
C ASP A 58 17.92 15.00 17.86
N VAL A 59 18.84 14.22 17.28
CA VAL A 59 18.58 12.87 16.78
C VAL A 59 18.44 11.93 17.98
N ASN A 60 17.20 11.67 18.37
CA ASN A 60 16.88 10.82 19.53
C ASN A 60 16.33 9.46 19.05
N PRO A 61 16.87 8.34 19.57
CA PRO A 61 16.34 7.01 19.28
C PRO A 61 15.02 6.78 20.02
N HIS A 62 14.11 6.10 19.34
CA HIS A 62 12.78 5.74 19.84
C HIS A 62 12.44 4.31 19.46
N ARG A 63 11.49 3.75 20.20
CA ARG A 63 10.97 2.41 19.95
C ARG A 63 9.45 2.44 19.96
N GLY A 64 8.89 2.20 18.79
CA GLY A 64 7.45 2.13 18.58
C GLY A 64 6.96 0.71 18.36
N ASN A 65 5.65 0.53 18.41
CA ASN A 65 4.99 -0.75 18.19
C ASN A 65 3.82 -0.60 17.21
N ILE A 66 3.64 -1.55 16.28
CA ILE A 66 2.51 -1.61 15.34
C ILE A 66 1.75 -2.93 15.43
N CYS A 67 0.42 -2.86 15.45
CA CYS A 67 -0.44 -4.04 15.36
C CYS A 67 -0.81 -4.32 13.90
N LEU A 68 -0.09 -5.25 13.27
CA LEU A 68 -0.36 -5.68 11.89
C LEU A 68 -1.77 -6.28 11.73
N PHE A 69 -2.31 -6.94 12.77
CA PHE A 69 -3.65 -7.52 12.72
C PHE A 69 -4.75 -6.45 12.66
N CYS A 70 -4.74 -5.45 13.54
CA CYS A 70 -5.70 -4.35 13.45
C CYS A 70 -5.55 -3.60 12.13
N ALA A 71 -4.31 -3.31 11.71
CA ALA A 71 -4.05 -2.66 10.41
C ALA A 71 -4.59 -3.47 9.21
N HIS A 72 -4.55 -4.80 9.31
CA HIS A 72 -5.09 -5.70 8.29
C HIS A 72 -6.62 -5.76 8.31
N GLU A 73 -7.23 -5.76 9.49
CA GLU A 73 -8.68 -5.74 9.66
C GLU A 73 -9.31 -4.42 9.20
N ASP A 74 -8.67 -3.28 9.48
CA ASP A 74 -9.12 -1.96 9.02
C ASP A 74 -9.25 -1.90 7.49
N ASN A 75 -8.40 -2.66 6.79
CA ASN A 75 -8.40 -2.76 5.34
C ASN A 75 -9.29 -3.90 4.78
N ARG A 76 -10.06 -4.59 5.63
CA ARG A 76 -10.94 -5.70 5.20
C ARG A 76 -11.94 -5.26 4.14
N GLY A 77 -12.56 -4.09 4.29
CA GLY A 77 -13.52 -3.57 3.31
C GLY A 77 -12.89 -3.36 1.93
N LYS A 78 -11.70 -2.75 1.89
CA LYS A 78 -10.93 -2.55 0.65
C LYS A 78 -10.49 -3.87 0.02
N ARG A 79 -10.08 -4.86 0.83
CA ARG A 79 -9.74 -6.20 0.35
C ARG A 79 -10.95 -6.90 -0.30
N VAL A 80 -12.11 -6.85 0.34
CA VAL A 80 -13.34 -7.44 -0.20
C VAL A 80 -13.74 -6.74 -1.50
N ALA A 81 -13.71 -5.40 -1.54
CA ALA A 81 -13.98 -4.65 -2.77
C ALA A 81 -12.99 -5.00 -3.89
N GLY A 82 -11.69 -5.09 -3.59
CA GLY A 82 -10.66 -5.50 -4.54
C GLY A 82 -10.88 -6.92 -5.08
N MET A 83 -11.28 -7.88 -4.22
CA MET A 83 -11.64 -9.24 -4.65
C MET A 83 -12.88 -9.24 -5.55
N ILE A 84 -13.92 -8.47 -5.21
CA ILE A 84 -15.13 -8.39 -6.03
C ILE A 84 -14.80 -7.83 -7.42
N LEU A 85 -13.98 -6.78 -7.49
CA LEU A 85 -13.56 -6.23 -8.78
C LEU A 85 -12.71 -7.22 -9.57
N LEU A 86 -11.75 -7.89 -8.93
CA LEU A 86 -10.88 -8.87 -9.58
C LEU A 86 -11.67 -10.06 -10.15
N PHE A 87 -12.46 -10.73 -9.31
CA PHE A 87 -13.21 -11.92 -9.70
C PHE A 87 -14.46 -11.59 -10.52
N GLY A 88 -15.15 -10.51 -10.18
CA GLY A 88 -16.35 -10.06 -10.92
C GLY A 88 -16.00 -9.60 -12.33
N ALA A 89 -14.97 -8.76 -12.48
CA ALA A 89 -14.54 -8.33 -13.81
C ALA A 89 -13.85 -9.48 -14.58
N GLY A 90 -13.12 -10.37 -13.88
CA GLY A 90 -12.60 -11.60 -14.48
C GLY A 90 -13.71 -12.47 -15.07
N ALA A 91 -14.77 -12.75 -14.31
CA ALA A 91 -15.93 -13.50 -14.79
C ALA A 91 -16.65 -12.80 -15.95
N ALA A 92 -16.84 -11.47 -15.88
CA ALA A 92 -17.45 -10.70 -16.96
C ALA A 92 -16.62 -10.73 -18.25
N SER A 93 -15.28 -10.66 -18.13
CA SER A 93 -14.37 -10.79 -19.28
C SER A 93 -14.46 -12.17 -19.95
N PHE A 94 -14.58 -13.24 -19.14
CA PHE A 94 -14.78 -14.60 -19.65
C PHE A 94 -16.13 -14.75 -20.37
N ILE A 95 -17.21 -14.21 -19.80
CA ILE A 95 -18.54 -14.21 -20.43
C ILE A 95 -18.51 -13.43 -21.76
N ALA A 96 -17.87 -12.27 -21.79
CA ALA A 96 -17.72 -11.48 -23.02
C ALA A 96 -16.94 -12.24 -24.10
N MET A 97 -15.89 -12.97 -23.71
CA MET A 97 -15.12 -13.83 -24.63
C MET A 97 -15.99 -14.95 -25.21
N VAL A 98 -16.73 -15.68 -24.36
CA VAL A 98 -17.64 -16.75 -24.81
C VAL A 98 -18.73 -16.20 -25.72
N ALA A 99 -19.34 -15.06 -25.35
CA ALA A 99 -20.34 -14.40 -26.18
C ALA A 99 -19.76 -13.97 -27.53
N GLY A 100 -18.55 -13.42 -27.55
CA GLY A 100 -17.85 -13.07 -28.78
C GLY A 100 -17.61 -14.27 -29.69
N LEU A 101 -17.18 -15.40 -29.14
CA LEU A 101 -16.99 -16.64 -29.90
C LEU A 101 -18.30 -17.18 -30.48
N VAL A 102 -19.40 -17.12 -29.72
CA VAL A 102 -20.71 -17.55 -30.22
C VAL A 102 -21.17 -16.62 -31.36
N LEU A 103 -21.05 -15.31 -31.17
CA LEU A 103 -21.43 -14.32 -32.17
C LEU A 103 -20.59 -14.41 -33.45
N SER A 104 -19.28 -14.67 -33.35
CA SER A 104 -18.42 -14.85 -34.52
C SER A 104 -18.78 -16.10 -35.32
N ASN A 105 -19.04 -17.22 -34.64
CA ASN A 105 -19.45 -18.46 -35.30
C ASN A 105 -20.80 -18.31 -36.03
N LEU A 106 -21.75 -17.60 -35.43
CA LEU A 106 -23.05 -17.32 -36.05
C LEU A 106 -22.95 -16.32 -37.22
N ALA A 107 -22.06 -15.33 -37.11
CA ALA A 107 -21.80 -14.38 -38.19
C ALA A 107 -21.14 -15.09 -39.39
N GLU A 108 -20.14 -15.92 -39.12
CA GLU A 108 -19.44 -16.72 -40.14
C GLU A 108 -20.40 -17.68 -40.86
N SER A 109 -21.27 -18.39 -40.11
CA SER A 109 -22.24 -19.31 -40.71
C SER A 109 -23.29 -18.60 -41.58
N ASN A 110 -23.58 -17.33 -41.31
CA ASN A 110 -24.57 -16.54 -42.02
C ASN A 110 -23.96 -15.63 -43.11
N GLY A 111 -22.65 -15.74 -43.38
CA GLY A 111 -21.93 -14.88 -44.33
C GLY A 111 -21.85 -13.41 -43.89
N GLY A 112 -22.04 -13.12 -42.60
CA GLY A 112 -21.98 -11.80 -42.01
C GLY A 112 -20.57 -11.36 -41.64
N ASP A 113 -20.42 -10.07 -41.30
CA ASP A 113 -19.13 -9.49 -40.94
C ASP A 113 -18.70 -9.90 -39.52
N ILE A 114 -17.69 -10.77 -39.45
CA ILE A 114 -17.09 -11.28 -38.21
C ILE A 114 -16.45 -10.15 -37.39
N GLY A 115 -15.89 -9.12 -38.05
CA GLY A 115 -15.27 -7.97 -37.40
C GLY A 115 -16.28 -7.13 -36.63
N ALA A 116 -17.47 -6.92 -37.20
CA ALA A 116 -18.58 -6.25 -36.53
C ALA A 116 -19.12 -7.07 -35.34
N ALA A 117 -19.18 -8.40 -35.47
CA ALA A 117 -19.65 -9.30 -34.42
C ALA A 117 -18.71 -9.38 -33.20
N LEU A 118 -17.39 -9.21 -33.42
CA LEU A 118 -16.37 -9.29 -32.37
C LEU A 118 -16.01 -7.94 -31.73
N GLY A 119 -16.28 -6.81 -32.38
CA GLY A 119 -15.86 -5.48 -31.91
C GLY A 119 -16.36 -5.13 -30.51
N LEU A 120 -17.66 -5.28 -30.24
CA LEU A 120 -18.25 -5.00 -28.93
C LEU A 120 -17.77 -5.98 -27.84
N PRO A 121 -17.78 -7.31 -28.06
CA PRO A 121 -17.20 -8.28 -27.11
C PRO A 121 -15.74 -8.01 -26.75
N MET A 122 -14.91 -7.69 -27.75
CA MET A 122 -13.50 -7.36 -27.57
C MET A 122 -13.31 -6.09 -26.73
N ALA A 123 -14.07 -5.03 -27.03
CA ALA A 123 -14.01 -3.78 -26.26
C ALA A 123 -14.44 -3.98 -24.80
N LEU A 124 -15.52 -4.73 -24.56
CA LEU A 124 -15.98 -5.06 -23.21
C LEU A 124 -14.95 -5.89 -22.44
N MET A 125 -14.33 -6.88 -23.09
CA MET A 125 -13.27 -7.68 -22.48
C MET A 125 -12.10 -6.81 -22.03
N CYS A 126 -11.63 -5.88 -22.87
CA CYS A 126 -10.57 -4.95 -22.51
C CYS A 126 -10.92 -4.08 -21.30
N ILE A 127 -12.15 -3.53 -21.25
CA ILE A 127 -12.62 -2.73 -20.12
C ILE A 127 -12.64 -3.56 -18.84
N PHE A 128 -13.20 -4.77 -18.87
CA PHE A 128 -13.25 -5.65 -17.70
C PHE A 128 -11.85 -6.08 -17.24
N LEU A 129 -10.90 -6.30 -18.15
CA LEU A 129 -9.52 -6.59 -17.78
C LEU A 129 -8.86 -5.41 -17.04
N LEU A 130 -9.08 -4.17 -17.48
CA LEU A 130 -8.57 -2.99 -16.76
C LEU A 130 -9.17 -2.86 -15.37
N VAL A 131 -10.48 -3.14 -15.22
CA VAL A 131 -11.15 -3.15 -13.92
C VAL A 131 -10.60 -4.27 -13.03
N ALA A 132 -10.31 -5.45 -13.58
CA ALA A 132 -9.69 -6.55 -12.85
C ALA A 132 -8.29 -6.18 -12.34
N VAL A 133 -7.47 -5.51 -13.17
CA VAL A 133 -6.14 -5.01 -12.77
C VAL A 133 -6.26 -3.97 -11.65
N ALA A 134 -7.18 -3.02 -11.77
CA ALA A 134 -7.44 -2.06 -10.70
C ALA A 134 -7.87 -2.76 -9.39
N GLY A 135 -8.73 -3.77 -9.49
CA GLY A 135 -9.14 -4.63 -8.37
C GLY A 135 -7.96 -5.34 -7.71
N LEU A 136 -7.02 -5.87 -8.50
CA LEU A 136 -5.79 -6.50 -8.01
C LEU A 136 -4.92 -5.50 -7.24
N VAL A 137 -4.72 -4.29 -7.76
CA VAL A 137 -3.92 -3.25 -7.09
C VAL A 137 -4.55 -2.84 -5.75
N ILE A 138 -5.88 -2.65 -5.72
CA ILE A 138 -6.63 -2.36 -4.49
C ILE A 138 -6.49 -3.52 -3.50
N TYR A 139 -6.61 -4.77 -3.96
CA TYR A 139 -6.46 -5.94 -3.11
C TYR A 139 -5.04 -6.03 -2.51
N MET A 140 -4.01 -5.87 -3.35
CA MET A 140 -2.60 -5.97 -2.95
C MET A 140 -2.23 -4.88 -1.95
N SER A 141 -2.67 -3.63 -2.20
CA SER A 141 -2.46 -2.52 -1.27
C SER A 141 -3.21 -2.73 0.04
N ALA A 142 -4.44 -3.22 0.01
CA ALA A 142 -5.21 -3.50 1.22
C ALA A 142 -4.70 -4.74 1.99
N ASN A 143 -3.96 -5.62 1.33
CA ASN A 143 -3.29 -6.77 1.94
C ASN A 143 -1.86 -6.45 2.38
N GLU A 144 -1.43 -5.18 2.30
CA GLU A 144 -0.05 -4.80 2.60
C GLU A 144 0.36 -5.10 4.05
N PHE A 145 -0.61 -5.13 4.99
CA PHE A 145 -0.40 -5.37 6.42
C PHE A 145 -0.67 -6.82 6.86
N ASN A 146 -0.70 -7.78 5.92
CA ASN A 146 -0.94 -9.19 6.26
C ASN A 146 -0.01 -9.69 7.38
N PRO A 147 -0.53 -10.10 8.55
CA PRO A 147 0.28 -10.51 9.69
C PRO A 147 1.01 -11.84 9.49
N ALA A 148 0.56 -12.67 8.53
CA ALA A 148 1.25 -13.92 8.18
C ALA A 148 2.54 -13.70 7.38
N ARG A 149 2.74 -12.49 6.84
CA ARG A 149 3.93 -12.15 6.04
C ARG A 149 5.09 -11.79 6.97
N ARG A 150 6.29 -12.28 6.64
CA ARG A 150 7.54 -11.80 7.25
C ARG A 150 7.92 -10.46 6.62
N TYR A 151 8.06 -9.42 7.44
CA TYR A 151 8.50 -8.09 7.02
C TYR A 151 9.96 -7.88 7.39
N THR A 152 10.71 -7.21 6.53
CA THR A 152 12.03 -6.67 6.89
C THR A 152 11.87 -5.49 7.83
N LYS A 153 12.93 -5.10 8.56
CA LYS A 153 12.92 -3.93 9.44
C LYS A 153 12.48 -2.65 8.72
N GLU A 154 12.96 -2.46 7.49
CA GLU A 154 12.63 -1.32 6.63
C GLU A 154 11.15 -1.30 6.23
N GLN A 155 10.60 -2.45 5.84
CA GLN A 155 9.18 -2.56 5.49
C GLN A 155 8.28 -2.28 6.69
N LEU A 156 8.70 -2.71 7.89
CA LEU A 156 8.01 -2.44 9.14
C LEU A 156 8.05 -0.96 9.52
N TYR A 157 9.21 -0.32 9.33
CA TYR A 157 9.36 1.13 9.50
C TYR A 157 8.46 1.93 8.56
N LEU A 158 8.45 1.61 7.26
CA LEU A 158 7.60 2.30 6.27
C LEU A 158 6.10 2.18 6.61
N LYS A 159 5.71 1.04 7.20
CA LYS A 159 4.34 0.80 7.67
C LYS A 159 4.01 1.58 8.94
N PHE A 160 4.98 1.68 9.83
CA PHE A 160 4.85 2.41 11.08
C PHE A 160 4.73 3.93 10.87
N ILE A 161 5.54 4.53 9.99
CA ILE A 161 5.46 5.96 9.70
C ILE A 161 4.14 6.39 9.06
N LYS A 162 3.48 5.52 8.29
CA LYS A 162 2.13 5.77 7.74
C LYS A 162 1.07 5.89 8.84
N CYS A 163 1.33 5.33 10.00
CA CYS A 163 0.41 5.24 11.13
C CYS A 163 0.73 6.27 12.22
N LEU A 164 1.97 6.76 12.26
CA LEU A 164 2.40 7.84 13.15
C LEU A 164 1.62 9.12 12.82
N PRO A 165 1.13 9.86 13.84
CA PRO A 165 0.62 11.21 13.62
C PRO A 165 1.75 12.12 13.12
N PRO A 166 1.43 13.18 12.34
CA PRO A 166 2.42 14.15 11.91
C PRO A 166 3.06 14.79 13.15
N MET A 167 4.38 14.71 13.23
CA MET A 167 5.17 15.34 14.30
C MET A 167 5.34 16.82 13.98
N ILE A 168 4.99 17.70 14.93
CA ILE A 168 4.91 19.16 14.71
C ILE A 168 6.30 19.81 14.56
N HIS A 169 7.35 19.21 15.15
CA HIS A 169 8.72 19.78 15.16
C HIS A 169 9.83 18.77 14.89
N SER A 170 9.49 17.54 14.52
CA SER A 170 10.47 16.48 14.27
C SER A 170 10.05 15.64 13.09
N ILE A 171 10.99 14.94 12.49
CA ILE A 171 10.75 14.01 11.38
C ILE A 171 11.17 12.62 11.87
N PRO A 172 10.35 11.59 11.64
CA PRO A 172 10.78 10.22 11.88
C PRO A 172 11.82 9.83 10.83
N LEU A 173 12.99 9.36 11.28
CA LEU A 173 14.07 8.84 10.46
C LEU A 173 14.24 7.34 10.70
N ALA A 174 14.57 6.61 9.64
CA ALA A 174 14.94 5.21 9.75
C ALA A 174 16.36 5.07 10.32
N SER A 175 16.63 3.94 10.98
CA SER A 175 17.96 3.64 11.52
C SER A 175 19.05 3.69 10.46
N TRP A 176 18.81 3.12 9.28
CA TRP A 176 19.77 3.12 8.18
C TRP A 176 20.07 4.52 7.64
N GLN A 177 19.12 5.47 7.72
CA GLN A 177 19.36 6.85 7.33
C GLN A 177 20.33 7.52 8.32
N VAL A 178 20.15 7.27 9.62
CA VAL A 178 21.07 7.76 10.65
C VAL A 178 22.46 7.13 10.52
N ASP A 179 22.54 5.84 10.21
CA ASP A 179 23.82 5.17 9.96
C ASP A 179 24.56 5.75 8.75
N GLN A 180 23.84 6.09 7.66
CA GLN A 180 24.43 6.77 6.51
C GLN A 180 24.92 8.19 6.86
N MET A 181 24.15 8.94 7.66
CA MET A 181 24.56 10.27 8.13
C MET A 181 25.80 10.22 9.02
N ARG A 182 25.96 9.18 9.85
CA ARG A 182 27.14 8.98 10.69
C ARG A 182 28.39 8.61 9.87
N LYS A 183 28.23 7.79 8.82
CA LYS A 183 29.35 7.39 7.95
C LYS A 183 29.88 8.53 7.07
N ASN A 184 29.07 9.56 6.82
CA ASN A 184 29.41 10.70 5.99
C ASN A 184 29.92 11.92 6.78
N ARG A 185 30.13 11.78 8.11
CA ARG A 185 30.84 12.76 8.94
C ARG A 185 32.29 12.35 9.10
#